data_AF-A0A6P8HRV1-F1
#
_entry.id   AF-A0A6P8HRV1-F1
#
_cell.length_a   1.000
_cell.length_b   1.000
_cell.length_c   1.000
_cell.angle_alpha   90.00
_cell.angle_beta   90.00
_cell.angle_gamma   90.00
#
_symmetry.space_group_name_H-M   'P 1'
#
loop_
_entity.id
_entity.type
_entity.pdbx_description
1 polymer ?
#
loop_
_entity_poly.entity_id
_entity_poly.type
_entity_poly.pdbx_seq_one_letter_code
_entity_poly.pdbx_strand_id
1 'polypeptide(L)'
;MTSYYSSPTRLLPLYQKIAVSSSKSKMASVARGRLGCSLSFSVRLFLQNYSRGLSTAAKHLEKDGMSKKELKRVNKEANMKVQVDYKEATRKVVSLFREERLENLRQREAAEGEQQKLLEREKVEEKRIIEGVKMENLKLADMRKERIEIEEWTRRFRDMRREARHIQHQERLREKRIAMVKQAIEESKDFITPENLEEKINYALDNETNYNFALKPNGERIYSTKPPGNVETDQPGPAAFGFTSS
;
A
#
# COMPACT_ATOMS: atom_id res chain seq x y z
N MET A 1 8.80 -30.40 28.20
CA MET A 1 7.50 -29.95 27.64
C MET A 1 7.33 -28.48 27.96
N THR A 2 7.74 -27.60 27.05
CA THR A 2 7.61 -26.14 27.19
C THR A 2 7.30 -25.59 25.79
N SER A 3 6.06 -25.17 25.61
CA SER A 3 5.52 -24.66 24.35
C SER A 3 6.00 -23.24 24.09
N TYR A 4 6.79 -23.04 23.04
CA TYR A 4 7.02 -21.72 22.46
C TYR A 4 6.11 -21.56 21.24
N TYR A 5 4.97 -20.91 21.46
CA TYR A 5 4.22 -20.25 20.41
C TYR A 5 5.07 -19.07 19.92
N SER A 6 5.71 -19.21 18.75
CA SER A 6 6.30 -18.10 18.02
C SER A 6 5.31 -17.65 16.96
N SER A 7 4.79 -16.45 17.17
CA SER A 7 3.71 -15.80 16.45
C SER A 7 3.92 -15.74 14.93
N PRO A 8 2.87 -15.98 14.11
CA PRO A 8 2.95 -15.69 12.69
C PRO A 8 2.94 -14.18 12.47
N THR A 9 3.97 -13.69 11.78
CA THR A 9 4.13 -12.34 11.28
C THR A 9 2.88 -11.96 10.46
N ARG A 10 2.07 -11.03 11.00
CA ARG A 10 1.01 -10.35 10.25
C ARG A 10 1.66 -9.54 9.13
N LEU A 11 1.75 -10.12 7.94
CA LEU A 11 1.92 -9.36 6.72
C LEU A 11 0.64 -8.56 6.49
N LEU A 12 0.69 -7.28 6.84
CA LEU A 12 -0.32 -6.29 6.48
C LEU A 12 -0.44 -6.26 4.95
N PRO A 13 -1.65 -6.39 4.37
CA PRO A 13 -1.82 -6.04 2.97
C PRO A 13 -1.72 -4.52 2.87
N LEU A 14 -0.69 -4.03 2.16
CA LEU A 14 -0.61 -2.69 1.60
C LEU A 14 -1.76 -2.54 0.60
N TYR A 15 -2.96 -2.25 1.11
CA TYR A 15 -4.07 -1.74 0.33
C TYR A 15 -3.76 -0.30 -0.04
N GLN A 16 -3.11 -0.13 -1.19
CA GLN A 16 -3.04 1.15 -1.87
C GLN A 16 -4.44 1.43 -2.43
N LYS A 17 -5.26 2.09 -1.61
CA LYS A 17 -6.53 2.69 -2.05
C LYS A 17 -6.20 3.73 -3.12
N ILE A 18 -6.28 3.33 -4.39
CA ILE A 18 -6.45 4.29 -5.48
C ILE A 18 -7.87 4.84 -5.32
N ALA A 19 -7.99 5.92 -4.56
CA ALA A 19 -9.15 6.77 -4.59
C ALA A 19 -9.18 7.45 -5.97
N VAL A 20 -9.90 6.87 -6.93
CA VAL A 20 -10.37 7.62 -8.09
C VAL A 20 -11.40 8.60 -7.55
N SER A 21 -10.90 9.77 -7.18
CA SER A 21 -11.70 10.94 -6.85
C SER A 21 -12.62 11.24 -8.02
N SER A 22 -13.92 11.09 -7.80
CA SER A 22 -14.93 11.62 -8.71
C SER A 22 -14.87 13.14 -8.63
N SER A 23 -14.03 13.76 -9.45
CA SER A 23 -14.08 15.19 -9.71
C SER A 23 -15.35 15.47 -10.53
N LYS A 24 -16.48 15.61 -9.84
CA LYS A 24 -17.62 16.38 -10.34
C LYS A 24 -17.10 17.78 -10.62
N SER A 25 -16.77 18.05 -11.88
CA SER A 25 -16.55 19.40 -12.38
C SER A 25 -17.87 20.16 -12.21
N LYS A 26 -17.98 20.84 -11.07
CA LYS A 26 -18.80 22.03 -10.92
C LYS A 26 -18.26 23.04 -11.91
N MET A 27 -18.74 22.99 -13.14
CA MET A 27 -18.62 24.11 -14.08
C MET A 27 -19.36 25.26 -13.43
N ALA A 28 -18.54 26.22 -12.99
CA ALA A 28 -18.94 27.49 -12.46
C ALA A 28 -20.01 28.10 -13.37
N SER A 29 -21.15 28.40 -12.77
CA SER A 29 -22.10 29.39 -13.25
C SER A 29 -21.37 30.73 -13.31
N VAL A 30 -20.70 30.99 -14.43
CA VAL A 30 -20.19 32.31 -14.75
C VAL A 30 -21.40 33.20 -14.96
N ALA A 31 -21.62 34.05 -13.96
CA ALA A 31 -22.42 35.25 -14.05
C ALA A 31 -22.02 36.00 -15.33
N ARG A 32 -22.87 35.89 -16.35
CA ARG A 32 -22.93 36.87 -17.43
C ARG A 32 -24.23 37.64 -17.24
N GLY A 33 -24.01 38.90 -16.87
CA GLY A 33 -24.92 40.04 -16.95
C GLY A 33 -26.38 39.72 -17.17
N ARG A 34 -27.18 40.09 -16.16
CA ARG A 34 -28.45 40.79 -16.39
C ARG A 34 -28.19 41.98 -17.32
N LEU A 35 -28.14 41.74 -18.62
CA LEU A 35 -28.58 42.71 -19.60
C LEU A 35 -30.07 42.46 -19.74
N GLY A 36 -30.82 43.24 -18.97
CA GLY A 36 -32.21 43.50 -19.26
C GLY A 36 -32.29 44.04 -20.68
N CYS A 37 -32.56 43.15 -21.63
CA CYS A 37 -33.08 43.53 -22.93
C CYS A 37 -34.56 43.21 -22.90
N SER A 38 -35.29 44.25 -22.52
CA SER A 38 -36.69 44.51 -22.76
C SER A 38 -37.11 44.19 -24.20
N LEU A 39 -37.30 42.91 -24.55
CA LEU A 39 -37.86 42.50 -25.83
C LEU A 39 -39.18 41.73 -25.71
N SER A 40 -39.75 41.60 -24.51
CA SER A 40 -41.08 41.04 -24.30
C SER A 40 -42.18 42.10 -24.11
N PHE A 41 -41.81 43.39 -23.99
CA PHE A 41 -42.77 44.50 -23.93
C PHE A 41 -42.88 45.25 -25.28
N SER A 42 -41.81 45.26 -26.09
CA SER A 42 -41.79 46.00 -27.36
C SER A 42 -42.45 45.24 -28.53
N VAL A 43 -42.37 43.91 -28.61
CA VAL A 43 -43.06 43.14 -29.68
C VAL A 43 -44.58 43.09 -29.45
N ARG A 44 -45.02 43.13 -28.18
CA ARG A 44 -46.46 43.16 -27.83
C ARG A 44 -47.09 44.52 -28.12
N LEU A 45 -46.38 45.62 -27.86
CA LEU A 45 -46.76 46.96 -28.31
C LEU A 45 -46.63 47.14 -29.83
N PHE A 46 -45.65 46.50 -30.48
CA PHE A 46 -45.51 46.55 -31.94
C PHE A 46 -46.65 45.81 -32.65
N LEU A 47 -47.09 44.66 -32.14
CA LEU A 47 -48.24 43.91 -32.69
C LEU A 47 -49.61 44.51 -32.28
N GLN A 48 -49.73 45.17 -31.13
CA GLN A 48 -50.93 45.97 -30.78
C GLN A 48 -51.03 47.29 -31.57
N ASN A 49 -49.90 47.89 -31.96
CA ASN A 49 -49.88 49.10 -32.79
C ASN A 49 -49.98 48.79 -34.30
N TYR A 50 -49.51 47.63 -34.76
CA TYR A 50 -49.73 47.21 -36.16
C TYR A 50 -51.21 46.90 -36.46
N SER A 51 -51.94 46.33 -35.49
CA SER A 51 -53.37 46.03 -35.64
C SER A 51 -54.29 47.25 -35.44
N ARG A 52 -53.83 48.30 -34.74
CA ARG A 52 -54.55 49.58 -34.60
C ARG A 52 -54.23 50.60 -35.68
N GLY A 53 -53.05 50.54 -36.31
CA GLY A 53 -52.64 51.44 -37.41
C GLY A 53 -53.19 51.10 -38.79
N LEU A 54 -53.68 49.87 -39.02
CA LEU A 54 -54.28 49.46 -40.30
C LEU A 54 -55.80 49.69 -40.39
N SER A 55 -56.45 49.98 -39.26
CA SER A 55 -57.90 50.23 -39.17
C SER A 55 -58.28 51.71 -39.40
N THR A 56 -57.37 52.63 -39.12
CA THR A 56 -57.61 54.09 -39.25
C THR A 56 -57.03 54.70 -40.53
N ALA A 57 -56.17 54.01 -41.26
CA ALA A 57 -55.68 54.46 -42.58
C ALA A 57 -56.68 54.20 -43.73
N ALA A 58 -57.70 53.37 -43.52
CA ALA A 58 -58.73 53.06 -44.54
C ALA A 58 -59.88 54.09 -44.61
N LYS A 59 -59.85 55.17 -43.81
CA LYS A 59 -60.93 56.18 -43.77
C LYS A 59 -60.56 57.55 -44.37
N HIS A 60 -59.37 57.71 -44.93
CA HIS A 60 -58.98 58.96 -45.63
C HIS A 60 -58.22 58.70 -46.95
N LEU A 61 -58.81 57.89 -47.82
CA LEU A 61 -58.53 57.88 -49.26
C LEU A 61 -59.87 57.79 -50.02
N GLU A 62 -60.70 58.84 -49.89
CA GLU A 62 -61.63 59.17 -50.96
C GLU A 62 -60.92 60.17 -51.88
N LYS A 63 -60.20 59.62 -52.86
CA LYS A 63 -59.83 60.28 -54.12
C LYS A 63 -59.31 59.18 -55.04
N ASP A 64 -60.28 58.57 -55.73
CA ASP A 64 -60.24 58.10 -57.11
C ASP A 64 -61.49 57.24 -57.31
N GLY A 65 -62.27 57.51 -58.35
CA GLY A 65 -63.65 57.03 -58.55
C GLY A 65 -63.83 55.51 -58.72
N MET A 66 -63.56 54.72 -57.68
CA MET A 66 -63.74 53.26 -57.63
C MET A 66 -64.85 52.87 -56.65
N SER A 67 -65.67 51.89 -57.00
CA SER A 67 -66.78 51.38 -56.19
C SER A 67 -66.28 50.65 -54.94
N LYS A 68 -67.02 50.72 -53.81
CA LYS A 68 -66.75 49.94 -52.57
C LYS A 68 -66.56 48.43 -52.83
N LYS A 69 -67.15 47.90 -53.90
CA LYS A 69 -67.02 46.50 -54.34
C LYS A 69 -65.66 46.20 -54.99
N GLU A 70 -65.08 47.17 -55.70
CA GLU A 70 -63.78 47.06 -56.37
C GLU A 70 -62.63 47.16 -55.38
N LEU A 71 -62.72 48.07 -54.40
CA LEU A 71 -61.73 48.16 -53.32
C LEU A 71 -61.63 46.85 -52.51
N LYS A 72 -62.76 46.18 -52.25
CA LYS A 72 -62.78 44.86 -51.62
C LYS A 72 -62.12 43.77 -52.46
N ARG A 73 -62.19 43.85 -53.80
CA ARG A 73 -61.55 42.89 -54.72
C ARG A 73 -60.04 43.09 -54.74
N VAL A 74 -59.58 44.33 -54.93
CA VAL A 74 -58.15 44.69 -54.91
C VAL A 74 -57.53 44.30 -53.56
N ASN A 75 -58.21 44.57 -52.44
CA ASN A 75 -57.70 44.20 -51.11
C ASN A 75 -57.71 42.68 -50.88
N LYS A 76 -58.66 41.93 -51.47
CA LYS A 76 -58.68 40.46 -51.44
C LYS A 76 -57.53 39.87 -52.27
N GLU A 77 -57.25 40.42 -53.45
CA GLU A 77 -56.14 40.02 -54.31
C GLU A 77 -54.78 40.33 -53.68
N ALA A 78 -54.61 41.52 -53.10
CA ALA A 78 -53.42 41.89 -52.34
C ALA A 78 -53.21 40.95 -51.14
N ASN A 79 -54.25 40.63 -50.38
CA ASN A 79 -54.16 39.68 -49.27
C ASN A 79 -53.85 38.24 -49.72
N MET A 80 -54.41 37.79 -50.86
CA MET A 80 -54.07 36.49 -51.43
C MET A 80 -52.60 36.43 -51.83
N LYS A 81 -52.08 37.49 -52.45
CA LYS A 81 -50.66 37.59 -52.81
C LYS A 81 -49.76 37.53 -51.57
N VAL A 82 -50.05 38.33 -50.54
CA VAL A 82 -49.32 38.31 -49.26
C VAL A 82 -49.35 36.93 -48.60
N GLN A 83 -50.48 36.22 -48.63
CA GLN A 83 -50.56 34.86 -48.09
C GLN A 83 -49.76 33.85 -48.90
N VAL A 84 -49.74 33.97 -50.23
CA VAL A 84 -48.95 33.10 -51.11
C VAL A 84 -47.47 33.33 -50.83
N ASP A 85 -47.01 34.59 -50.81
CA ASP A 85 -45.61 34.96 -50.55
C ASP A 85 -45.17 34.49 -49.15
N TYR A 86 -46.01 34.68 -48.13
CA TYR A 86 -45.75 34.21 -46.77
C TYR A 86 -45.64 32.68 -46.69
N LYS A 87 -46.57 31.95 -47.34
CA LYS A 87 -46.54 30.49 -47.38
C LYS A 87 -45.30 29.97 -48.13
N GLU A 88 -44.91 30.64 -49.20
CA GLU A 88 -43.70 30.29 -49.94
C GLU A 88 -42.43 30.52 -49.11
N ALA A 89 -42.32 31.69 -48.47
CA ALA A 89 -41.21 32.00 -47.56
C ALA A 89 -41.14 31.00 -46.38
N THR A 90 -42.29 30.66 -45.79
CA THR A 90 -42.36 29.67 -44.70
C THR A 90 -41.94 28.28 -45.18
N ARG A 91 -42.35 27.87 -46.38
CA ARG A 91 -41.92 26.59 -46.97
C ARG A 91 -40.41 26.54 -47.19
N LYS A 92 -39.79 27.63 -47.66
CA LYS A 92 -38.32 27.74 -47.81
C LYS A 92 -37.60 27.63 -46.46
N VAL A 93 -38.09 28.30 -45.42
CA VAL A 93 -37.50 28.18 -44.08
C VAL A 93 -37.61 26.75 -43.55
N VAL A 94 -38.76 26.09 -43.73
CA VAL A 94 -38.96 24.69 -43.32
C VAL A 94 -38.06 23.73 -44.11
N SER A 95 -37.83 23.94 -45.41
CA SER A 95 -36.92 23.10 -46.18
C SER A 95 -35.48 23.24 -45.68
N LEU A 96 -35.01 24.46 -45.40
CA LEU A 96 -33.68 24.70 -44.85
C LEU A 96 -33.48 24.00 -43.50
N PHE A 97 -34.45 24.08 -42.57
CA PHE A 97 -34.36 23.37 -41.29
C PHE A 97 -34.36 21.83 -41.44
N ARG A 98 -35.05 21.30 -42.45
CA ARG A 98 -35.03 19.86 -42.75
C ARG A 98 -33.67 19.42 -43.28
N GLU A 99 -33.09 20.21 -44.18
CA GLU A 99 -31.75 19.97 -44.73
C GLU A 99 -30.68 20.06 -43.63
N GLU A 100 -30.71 21.09 -42.80
CA GLU A 100 -29.82 21.25 -41.65
C GLU A 100 -29.93 20.07 -40.68
N ARG A 101 -31.15 19.60 -40.40
CA ARG A 101 -31.35 18.43 -39.54
C ARG A 101 -30.76 17.15 -40.15
N LEU A 102 -30.93 16.94 -41.46
CA LEU A 102 -30.37 15.79 -42.16
C LEU A 102 -28.84 15.83 -42.18
N GLU A 103 -28.26 17.00 -42.42
CA GLU A 103 -26.81 17.20 -42.41
C GLU A 103 -26.22 16.97 -41.01
N ASN A 104 -26.87 17.50 -39.97
CA ASN A 104 -26.49 17.22 -38.58
C ASN A 104 -26.58 15.73 -38.22
N LEU A 105 -27.56 15.00 -38.77
CA LEU A 105 -27.68 13.56 -38.55
C LEU A 105 -26.52 12.81 -39.20
N ARG A 106 -26.19 13.14 -40.46
CA ARG A 106 -25.04 12.56 -41.18
C ARG A 106 -23.72 12.82 -40.48
N GLN A 107 -23.52 14.04 -39.99
CA GLN A 107 -22.32 14.40 -39.25
C GLN A 107 -22.20 13.61 -37.92
N ARG A 108 -23.32 13.38 -37.23
CA ARG A 108 -23.35 12.54 -36.03
C ARG A 108 -23.04 11.08 -36.34
N GLU A 109 -23.67 10.51 -37.37
CA GLU A 109 -23.39 9.14 -37.81
C GLU A 109 -21.94 8.94 -38.25
N ALA A 110 -21.37 9.92 -38.97
CA ALA A 110 -19.96 9.92 -39.35
C ALA A 110 -19.05 10.01 -38.10
N ALA A 111 -19.35 10.90 -37.16
CA ALA A 111 -18.58 11.03 -35.92
C ALA A 111 -18.67 9.77 -35.05
N GLU A 112 -19.85 9.15 -34.94
CA GLU A 112 -20.04 7.87 -34.24
C GLU A 112 -19.25 6.74 -34.91
N GLY A 113 -19.27 6.68 -36.25
CA GLY A 113 -18.49 5.70 -37.02
C GLY A 113 -16.98 5.88 -36.85
N GLU A 114 -16.49 7.12 -36.78
CA GLU A 114 -15.08 7.40 -36.48
C GLU A 114 -14.70 7.02 -35.04
N GLN A 115 -15.57 7.32 -34.07
CA GLN A 115 -15.38 6.92 -32.68
C GLN A 115 -15.32 5.39 -32.53
N GLN A 116 -16.18 4.64 -33.22
CA GLN A 116 -16.13 3.18 -33.20
C GLN A 116 -14.82 2.63 -33.74
N LYS A 117 -14.32 3.17 -34.87
CA LYS A 117 -13.01 2.79 -35.43
C LYS A 117 -11.87 3.10 -34.48
N LEU A 118 -11.93 4.21 -33.76
CA LEU A 118 -10.93 4.57 -32.75
C LEU A 118 -10.94 3.57 -31.59
N LEU A 119 -12.11 3.24 -31.05
CA LEU A 119 -12.27 2.25 -29.98
C LEU A 119 -11.78 0.87 -30.40
N GLU A 120 -11.98 0.46 -31.65
CA GLU A 120 -11.46 -0.80 -32.17
C GLU A 120 -9.93 -0.80 -32.20
N ARG A 121 -9.30 0.30 -32.63
CA ARG A 121 -7.83 0.44 -32.61
C ARG A 121 -7.29 0.37 -31.18
N GLU A 122 -7.90 1.10 -30.25
CA GLU A 122 -7.52 1.08 -28.83
C GLU A 122 -7.61 -0.33 -28.25
N LYS A 123 -8.67 -1.09 -28.54
CA LYS A 123 -8.81 -2.49 -28.09
C LYS A 123 -7.72 -3.40 -28.66
N VAL A 124 -7.28 -3.18 -29.89
CA VAL A 124 -6.19 -3.95 -30.49
C VAL A 124 -4.86 -3.64 -29.80
N GLU A 125 -4.60 -2.36 -29.52
CA GLU A 125 -3.42 -1.93 -28.79
C GLU A 125 -3.41 -2.46 -27.35
N GLU A 126 -4.53 -2.36 -26.65
CA GLU A 126 -4.71 -2.90 -25.30
C GLU A 126 -4.38 -4.40 -25.26
N LYS A 127 -4.90 -5.18 -26.22
CA LYS A 127 -4.60 -6.62 -26.31
C LYS A 127 -3.11 -6.89 -26.49
N ARG A 128 -2.44 -6.13 -27.37
CA ARG A 128 -0.98 -6.26 -27.58
C ARG A 128 -0.19 -5.97 -26.31
N ILE A 129 -0.58 -4.93 -25.57
CA ILE A 129 0.04 -4.57 -24.30
C ILE A 129 -0.16 -5.71 -23.28
N ILE A 130 -1.39 -6.19 -23.12
CA ILE A 130 -1.72 -7.29 -22.20
C ILE A 130 -0.92 -8.55 -22.54
N GLU A 131 -0.79 -8.91 -23.82
CA GLU A 131 -0.01 -10.05 -24.28
C GLU A 131 1.48 -9.86 -23.97
N GLY A 132 2.04 -8.67 -24.19
CA GLY A 132 3.42 -8.35 -23.80
C GLY A 132 3.66 -8.53 -22.30
N VAL A 133 2.78 -7.97 -21.47
CA VAL A 133 2.86 -8.11 -20.00
C VAL A 133 2.75 -9.58 -19.58
N LYS A 134 1.88 -10.37 -20.22
CA LYS A 134 1.77 -11.81 -19.94
C LYS A 134 3.08 -12.54 -20.23
N MET A 135 3.71 -12.27 -21.37
CA MET A 135 4.97 -12.92 -21.75
C MET A 135 6.12 -12.55 -20.81
N GLU A 136 6.21 -11.30 -20.38
CA GLU A 136 7.20 -10.88 -19.38
C GLU A 136 6.94 -11.52 -18.02
N ASN A 137 5.69 -11.57 -17.58
CA ASN A 137 5.32 -12.22 -16.34
C ASN A 137 5.66 -13.72 -16.33
N LEU A 138 5.52 -14.41 -17.46
CA LEU A 138 5.94 -15.80 -17.59
C LEU A 138 7.46 -15.95 -17.40
N LYS A 139 8.26 -15.12 -18.07
CA LYS A 139 9.73 -15.11 -17.88
C LYS A 139 10.13 -14.84 -16.43
N LEU A 140 9.47 -13.86 -15.79
CA LEU A 140 9.69 -13.56 -14.38
C LEU A 140 9.29 -14.72 -13.47
N ALA A 141 8.22 -15.44 -13.79
CA ALA A 141 7.78 -16.60 -13.02
C ALA A 141 8.82 -17.72 -13.07
N ASP A 142 9.43 -17.98 -14.23
CA ASP A 142 10.46 -19.01 -14.36
C ASP A 142 11.74 -18.64 -13.59
N MET A 143 12.22 -17.39 -13.70
CA MET A 143 13.34 -16.91 -12.89
C MET A 143 13.06 -16.98 -11.37
N ARG A 144 11.80 -16.77 -10.95
CA ARG A 144 11.41 -16.93 -9.54
C ARG A 144 11.49 -18.39 -9.10
N LYS A 145 11.09 -19.35 -9.95
CA LYS A 145 11.20 -20.78 -9.63
C LYS A 145 12.65 -21.17 -9.42
N GLU A 146 13.53 -20.80 -10.35
CA GLU A 146 14.97 -21.08 -10.26
C GLU A 146 15.57 -20.50 -8.97
N ARG A 147 15.24 -19.23 -8.65
CA ARG A 147 15.70 -18.60 -7.41
C ARG A 147 15.22 -19.36 -6.17
N ILE A 148 13.94 -19.76 -6.14
CA ILE A 148 13.36 -20.51 -5.03
C ILE A 148 14.06 -21.86 -4.87
N GLU A 149 14.34 -22.58 -5.95
CA GLU A 149 15.06 -23.86 -5.91
C GLU A 149 16.47 -23.71 -5.32
N ILE A 150 17.20 -22.66 -5.71
CA ILE A 150 18.52 -22.35 -5.16
C ILE A 150 18.43 -21.98 -3.66
N GLU A 151 17.47 -21.13 -3.28
CA GLU A 151 17.23 -20.74 -1.89
C GLU A 151 16.84 -21.94 -1.01
N GLU A 152 16.02 -22.86 -1.52
CA GLU A 152 15.67 -24.09 -0.83
C GLU A 152 16.87 -25.00 -0.65
N TRP A 153 17.67 -25.20 -1.70
CA TRP A 153 18.85 -26.06 -1.64
C TRP A 153 19.88 -25.51 -0.63
N THR A 154 20.16 -24.21 -0.69
CA THR A 154 21.07 -23.54 0.25
C THR A 154 20.55 -23.59 1.68
N ARG A 155 19.23 -23.41 1.89
CA ARG A 155 18.60 -23.56 3.20
C ARG A 155 18.76 -24.98 3.73
N ARG A 156 18.43 -26.00 2.94
CA ARG A 156 18.56 -27.42 3.32
C ARG A 156 20.01 -27.76 3.71
N PHE A 157 20.98 -27.30 2.92
CA PHE A 157 22.39 -27.51 3.23
C PHE A 157 22.83 -26.84 4.54
N ARG A 158 22.38 -25.60 4.78
CA ARG A 158 22.66 -24.88 6.02
C ARG A 158 22.04 -25.56 7.24
N ASP A 159 20.81 -26.04 7.11
CA ASP A 159 20.09 -26.72 8.19
C ASP A 159 20.75 -28.07 8.51
N MET A 160 21.13 -28.86 7.50
CA MET A 160 21.93 -30.08 7.68
C MET A 160 23.26 -29.82 8.41
N ARG A 161 23.99 -28.75 8.04
CA ARG A 161 25.24 -28.37 8.72
C ARG A 161 25.00 -27.89 10.16
N ARG A 162 23.85 -27.31 10.46
CA ARG A 162 23.47 -26.93 11.83
C ARG A 162 23.16 -28.17 12.66
N GLU A 163 22.40 -29.11 12.11
CA GLU A 163 22.06 -30.37 12.75
C GLU A 163 23.30 -31.21 13.05
N ALA A 164 24.23 -31.36 12.10
CA ALA A 164 25.49 -32.06 12.30
C ALA A 164 26.31 -31.47 13.46
N ARG A 165 26.42 -30.13 13.52
CA ARG A 165 27.10 -29.44 14.64
C ARG A 165 26.37 -29.62 15.96
N HIS A 166 25.04 -29.61 15.94
CA HIS A 166 24.24 -29.82 17.13
C HIS A 166 24.44 -31.25 17.68
N ILE A 167 24.43 -32.27 16.82
CA ILE A 167 24.67 -33.66 17.20
C ILE A 167 26.06 -33.80 17.84
N GLN A 168 27.12 -33.32 17.17
CA GLN A 168 28.49 -33.36 17.71
C GLN A 168 28.61 -32.66 19.06
N HIS A 169 27.94 -31.52 19.22
CA HIS A 169 27.93 -30.80 20.50
C HIS A 169 27.23 -31.60 21.60
N GLN A 170 26.09 -32.22 21.29
CA GLN A 170 25.35 -33.06 22.23
C GLN A 170 26.15 -34.30 22.63
N GLU A 171 26.85 -34.93 21.69
CA GLU A 171 27.76 -36.05 21.97
C GLU A 171 28.88 -35.64 22.93
N ARG A 172 29.56 -34.52 22.66
CA ARG A 172 30.59 -33.99 23.56
C ARG A 172 30.04 -33.69 24.97
N LEU A 173 28.84 -33.14 25.06
CA LEU A 173 28.19 -32.91 26.36
C LEU A 173 27.80 -34.21 27.05
N ARG A 174 27.37 -35.23 26.30
CA ARG A 174 27.07 -36.56 26.82
C ARG A 174 28.32 -37.19 27.41
N GLU A 175 29.44 -37.18 26.70
CA GLU A 175 30.72 -37.71 27.18
C GLU A 175 31.19 -37.02 28.46
N LYS A 176 31.14 -35.68 28.51
CA LYS A 176 31.46 -34.92 29.72
C LYS A 176 30.57 -35.30 30.91
N ARG A 177 29.27 -35.43 30.69
CA ARG A 177 28.34 -35.86 31.75
C ARG A 177 28.63 -37.27 32.24
N ILE A 178 28.94 -38.19 31.33
CA ILE A 178 29.34 -39.56 31.69
C ILE A 178 30.62 -39.53 32.52
N ALA A 179 31.62 -38.75 32.12
CA ALA A 179 32.87 -38.61 32.85
C ALA A 179 32.65 -38.05 34.27
N MET A 180 31.83 -37.00 34.41
CA MET A 180 31.48 -36.43 35.71
C MET A 180 30.78 -37.45 36.62
N VAL A 181 29.83 -38.22 36.08
CA VAL A 181 29.14 -39.26 36.85
C VAL A 181 30.09 -40.37 37.28
N LYS A 182 31.02 -40.80 36.40
CA LYS A 182 32.04 -41.79 36.77
C LYS A 182 32.94 -41.29 37.90
N GLN A 183 33.43 -40.05 37.80
CA GLN A 183 34.23 -39.43 38.85
C GLN A 183 33.45 -39.36 40.17
N ALA A 184 32.19 -38.93 40.14
CA ALA A 184 31.35 -38.88 41.34
C ALA A 184 31.11 -40.27 41.96
N ILE A 185 30.98 -41.33 41.15
CA ILE A 185 30.89 -42.71 41.64
C ILE A 185 32.20 -43.13 42.33
N GLU A 186 33.35 -42.77 41.77
CA GLU A 186 34.66 -43.05 42.38
C GLU A 186 34.82 -42.32 43.72
N GLU A 187 34.54 -41.01 43.76
CA GLU A 187 34.58 -40.19 44.97
C GLU A 187 33.57 -40.64 46.03
N SER A 188 32.41 -41.16 45.62
CA SER A 188 31.38 -41.63 46.55
C SER A 188 31.80 -42.84 47.39
N LYS A 189 32.82 -43.58 46.95
CA LYS A 189 33.36 -44.71 47.72
C LYS A 189 34.06 -44.25 49.00
N ASP A 190 34.57 -43.01 49.00
CA ASP A 190 35.27 -42.42 50.15
C ASP A 190 34.30 -41.70 51.11
N PHE A 191 33.00 -41.73 50.84
CA PHE A 191 32.00 -41.08 51.69
C PHE A 191 31.86 -41.78 53.05
N ILE A 192 31.51 -40.97 54.05
CA ILE A 192 31.30 -41.43 55.41
C ILE A 192 29.90 -42.06 55.49
N THR A 193 29.84 -43.34 55.83
CA THR A 193 28.65 -44.14 56.09
C THR A 193 28.60 -44.48 57.59
N PRO A 194 27.44 -44.85 58.17
CA PRO A 194 27.37 -45.13 59.60
C PRO A 194 28.28 -46.29 60.03
N GLU A 195 28.61 -47.21 59.12
CA GLU A 195 29.51 -48.34 59.38
C GLU A 195 31.00 -47.94 59.43
N ASN A 196 31.42 -46.92 58.68
CA ASN A 196 32.82 -46.47 58.61
C ASN A 196 33.10 -45.20 59.46
N LEU A 197 32.10 -44.73 60.20
CA LEU A 197 32.11 -43.45 60.90
C LEU A 197 33.21 -43.37 61.98
N GLU A 198 33.29 -44.36 62.84
CA GLU A 198 34.25 -44.39 63.97
C GLU A 198 35.71 -44.43 63.48
N GLU A 199 35.98 -45.22 62.43
CA GLU A 199 37.30 -45.29 61.80
C GLU A 199 37.72 -43.93 61.20
N LYS A 200 36.81 -43.25 60.49
CA LYS A 200 37.08 -41.94 59.89
C LYS A 200 37.27 -40.84 60.94
N ILE A 201 36.56 -40.89 62.06
CA ILE A 201 36.76 -39.96 63.19
C ILE A 201 38.18 -40.10 63.75
N ASN A 202 38.62 -41.33 64.03
CA ASN A 202 39.97 -41.57 64.55
C ASN A 202 41.05 -41.13 63.55
N TYR A 203 40.89 -41.49 62.27
CA TYR A 203 41.82 -41.06 61.22
C TYR A 203 41.94 -39.53 61.13
N ALA A 204 40.84 -38.79 61.26
CA ALA A 204 40.84 -37.33 61.22
C ALA A 204 41.47 -36.68 62.46
N LEU A 205 41.40 -37.32 63.63
CA LEU A 205 42.09 -36.87 64.83
C LEU A 205 43.60 -37.10 64.75
N ASP A 206 44.01 -38.22 64.15
CA ASP A 206 45.42 -38.59 64.01
C ASP A 206 46.13 -37.85 62.86
N ASN A 207 45.38 -37.43 61.82
CA ASN A 207 45.94 -36.79 60.61
C ASN A 207 45.36 -35.37 60.40
N GLU A 208 46.12 -34.35 60.81
CA GLU A 208 45.77 -32.95 60.54
C GLU A 208 46.02 -32.59 59.06
N THR A 209 45.04 -31.99 58.38
CA THR A 209 45.19 -31.48 57.01
C THR A 209 45.30 -29.96 57.00
N ASN A 210 46.46 -29.42 56.61
CA ASN A 210 46.71 -27.99 56.55
C ASN A 210 46.37 -27.39 55.16
N TYR A 211 45.39 -26.49 55.11
CA TYR A 211 45.00 -25.75 53.90
C TYR A 211 45.66 -24.36 53.78
N ASN A 212 46.54 -23.98 54.71
CA ASN A 212 47.19 -22.66 54.69
C ASN A 212 48.26 -22.59 53.60
N PHE A 213 48.06 -21.69 52.64
CA PHE A 213 49.04 -21.33 51.63
C PHE A 213 49.11 -19.82 51.45
N ALA A 214 50.30 -19.30 51.14
CA ALA A 214 50.51 -17.92 50.71
C ALA A 214 50.72 -17.86 49.19
N LEU A 215 50.35 -16.75 48.57
CA LEU A 215 50.62 -16.48 47.17
C LEU A 215 51.74 -15.46 47.04
N LYS A 216 52.75 -15.79 46.24
CA LYS A 216 53.76 -14.82 45.81
C LYS A 216 53.16 -13.84 44.79
N PRO A 217 53.78 -12.67 44.56
CA PRO A 217 53.36 -11.73 43.50
C PRO A 217 53.38 -12.33 42.08
N ASN A 218 54.14 -13.40 41.85
CA ASN A 218 54.17 -14.14 40.58
C ASN A 218 53.05 -15.20 40.45
N GLY A 219 52.19 -15.35 41.46
CA GLY A 219 51.08 -16.31 41.48
C GLY A 219 51.44 -17.72 41.97
N GLU A 220 52.69 -17.98 42.38
CA GLU A 220 53.09 -19.28 42.95
C GLU A 220 52.57 -19.45 44.38
N ARG A 221 52.11 -20.67 44.69
CA ARG A 221 51.64 -21.06 46.03
C ARG A 221 52.81 -21.55 46.88
N ILE A 222 52.93 -21.04 48.11
CA ILE A 222 53.84 -21.52 49.16
C ILE A 222 52.98 -22.14 50.26
N TYR A 223 53.16 -23.42 50.54
CA TYR A 223 52.43 -24.13 51.60
C TYR A 223 53.23 -24.09 52.91
N SER A 224 52.56 -23.88 54.04
CA SER A 224 53.21 -23.98 55.36
C SER A 224 53.28 -25.44 55.79
N THR A 225 54.48 -25.97 56.01
CA THR A 225 54.70 -27.36 56.47
C THR A 225 54.51 -27.54 57.98
N LYS A 226 54.37 -26.45 58.74
CA LYS A 226 54.04 -26.47 60.17
C LYS A 226 52.74 -25.68 60.39
N PRO A 227 51.81 -26.15 61.24
CA PRO A 227 50.73 -25.31 61.70
C PRO A 227 51.34 -24.05 62.34
N PRO A 228 50.77 -22.85 62.13
CA PRO A 228 51.23 -21.68 62.85
C PRO A 228 51.06 -21.99 64.33
N GLY A 229 52.17 -22.27 65.01
CA GLY A 229 52.17 -22.48 66.44
C GLY A 229 51.46 -21.28 67.07
N ASN A 230 50.59 -21.57 68.04
CA ASN A 230 49.98 -20.52 68.85
C ASN A 230 51.14 -19.66 69.36
N VAL A 231 51.21 -18.43 68.87
CA VAL A 231 52.40 -17.58 68.97
C VAL A 231 52.72 -17.43 70.45
N GLU A 232 53.83 -18.01 70.92
CA GLU A 232 54.42 -17.59 72.19
C GLU A 232 54.65 -16.08 72.04
N THR A 233 54.13 -15.29 72.98
CA THR A 233 53.94 -13.83 72.91
C THR A 233 55.20 -13.00 72.61
N ASP A 234 56.37 -13.65 72.51
CA ASP A 234 57.67 -13.02 72.33
C ASP A 234 58.31 -13.26 70.95
N GLN A 235 57.66 -13.98 70.03
CA GLN A 235 58.13 -14.11 68.64
C GLN A 235 57.27 -13.33 67.64
N PRO A 236 57.88 -12.58 66.70
CA PRO A 236 57.14 -11.82 65.70
C PRO A 236 56.36 -12.78 64.79
N GLY A 237 55.06 -12.51 64.62
CA GLY A 237 54.14 -13.38 63.89
C GLY A 237 54.58 -13.69 62.45
N PRO A 238 53.98 -14.71 61.80
CA PRO A 238 54.46 -15.33 60.56
C PRO A 238 54.61 -14.39 59.35
N ALA A 239 54.16 -13.14 59.42
CA ALA A 239 54.45 -12.09 58.44
C ALA A 239 55.88 -11.52 58.52
N ALA A 240 56.67 -11.88 59.55
CA ALA A 240 57.97 -11.27 59.83
C ALA A 240 59.19 -12.01 59.22
N PHE A 241 59.02 -13.19 58.62
CA PHE A 241 60.08 -13.81 57.82
C PHE A 241 60.10 -13.18 56.42
N GLY A 242 60.51 -11.92 56.37
CA GLY A 242 61.04 -11.31 55.17
C GLY A 242 62.30 -12.06 54.75
N PHE A 243 62.32 -12.44 53.48
CA PHE A 243 63.46 -12.91 52.69
C PHE A 243 64.85 -12.71 53.32
N THR A 244 65.53 -13.79 53.70
CA THR A 244 67.00 -13.80 53.67
C THR A 244 67.42 -14.21 52.27
N SER A 245 67.88 -13.23 51.50
CA SER A 245 68.56 -13.40 50.22
C SER A 245 69.80 -14.29 50.37
N SER A 246 69.85 -15.38 49.60
CA SER A 246 71.10 -15.99 49.11
C SER A 246 70.88 -16.48 47.69
#